data_AF-M7ZQB5-F1
#
_entry.id   AF-M7ZQB5-F1
#
_cell.length_a   1.000
_cell.length_b   1.000
_cell.length_c   1.000
_cell.angle_alpha   90.00
_cell.angle_beta   90.00
_cell.angle_gamma   90.00
#
_symmetry.space_group_name_H-M   'P 1'
#
loop_
_entity.id
_entity.type
_entity.pdbx_description
1 polymer ?
#
loop_
_entity_poly.entity_id
_entity_poly.type
_entity_poly.pdbx_seq_one_letter_code
_entity_poly.pdbx_strand_id
1 'polypeptide(L)'
;MASAELGAKAIALCPGVAVYWVNRGLCHFRRKDWARVEEDSRRALALDDASVKGHYLLGCALLDKEDCALAVKEFEKVRGDPRLLKRSSSRTRVSEDDSSVSNPSPSFHCFG
;
A
#
# COMPACT_ATOMS: atom_id res chain seq x y z
N MET A 1 -8.83 4.90 -8.36
CA MET A 1 -9.03 5.57 -7.06
C MET A 1 -9.92 4.80 -6.07
N ALA A 2 -10.70 3.78 -6.49
CA ALA A 2 -11.67 3.09 -5.61
C ALA A 2 -11.09 2.25 -4.44
N SER A 3 -9.85 1.78 -4.55
CA SER A 3 -9.32 0.80 -3.57
C SER A 3 -8.98 1.42 -2.20
N ALA A 4 -8.69 2.73 -2.14
CA ALA A 4 -8.40 3.42 -0.88
C ALA A 4 -9.70 3.73 -0.09
N GLU A 5 -10.77 4.13 -0.77
CA GLU A 5 -12.07 4.38 -0.14
C GLU A 5 -12.71 3.11 0.42
N LEU A 6 -12.58 1.99 -0.30
CA LEU A 6 -13.01 0.68 0.21
C LEU A 6 -12.25 0.29 1.49
N GLY A 7 -10.94 0.59 1.55
CA GLY A 7 -10.15 0.39 2.76
C GLY A 7 -10.64 1.25 3.93
N ALA A 8 -10.94 2.53 3.70
CA ALA A 8 -11.45 3.42 4.76
C ALA A 8 -12.84 3.00 5.27
N LYS A 9 -13.76 2.62 4.37
CA LYS A 9 -15.09 2.10 4.75
C LYS A 9 -14.99 0.77 5.50
N ALA A 10 -14.10 -0.12 5.07
CA ALA A 10 -13.88 -1.40 5.75
C ALA A 10 -13.27 -1.24 7.16
N ILE A 11 -12.33 -0.30 7.33
CA ILE A 11 -11.77 0.06 8.65
C ILE A 11 -12.85 0.63 9.57
N ALA A 12 -13.77 1.44 9.04
CA ALA A 12 -14.87 1.99 9.82
C ALA A 12 -15.86 0.91 10.30
N LEU A 13 -16.02 -0.17 9.52
CA LEU A 13 -16.88 -1.31 9.89
C LEU A 13 -16.18 -2.28 10.84
N CYS A 14 -14.89 -2.57 10.61
CA CYS A 14 -14.10 -3.50 11.40
C CYS A 14 -12.63 -2.99 11.54
N PRO A 15 -12.34 -2.14 12.54
CA PRO A 15 -11.00 -1.54 12.67
C PRO A 15 -9.93 -2.55 13.11
N GLY A 16 -10.33 -3.69 13.69
CA GLY A 16 -9.43 -4.71 14.24
C GLY A 16 -8.78 -5.65 13.23
N VAL A 17 -9.00 -5.45 11.92
CA VAL A 17 -8.47 -6.35 10.88
C VAL A 17 -7.27 -5.71 10.18
N ALA A 18 -6.07 -6.22 10.48
CA ALA A 18 -4.81 -5.74 9.90
C ALA A 18 -4.79 -5.72 8.36
N VAL A 19 -5.52 -6.64 7.72
CA VAL A 19 -5.59 -6.76 6.25
C VAL A 19 -6.13 -5.49 5.58
N TYR A 20 -7.08 -4.78 6.21
CA TYR A 20 -7.62 -3.54 5.63
C TYR A 20 -6.61 -2.41 5.63
N TRP A 21 -5.82 -2.29 6.71
CA TRP A 21 -4.72 -1.34 6.81
C TRP A 21 -3.61 -1.63 5.80
N VAL A 22 -3.23 -2.91 5.63
CA VAL A 22 -2.25 -3.32 4.60
C VAL A 22 -2.76 -3.02 3.18
N ASN A 23 -4.03 -3.29 2.90
CA ASN A 23 -4.61 -3.01 1.58
C ASN A 23 -4.69 -1.50 1.29
N ARG A 24 -4.96 -0.69 2.30
CA ARG A 24 -4.93 0.78 2.21
C ARG A 24 -3.51 1.29 1.99
N GLY A 25 -2.54 0.79 2.78
CA GLY A 25 -1.12 1.08 2.62
C GLY A 25 -0.60 0.71 1.23
N LEU A 26 -1.06 -0.41 0.66
CA LEU A 26 -0.70 -0.80 -0.71
C LEU A 26 -1.23 0.19 -1.77
N CYS A 27 -2.38 0.83 -1.53
CA CYS A 27 -2.88 1.89 -2.41
C CYS A 27 -1.99 3.12 -2.34
N HIS A 28 -1.54 3.51 -1.15
CA HIS A 28 -0.59 4.61 -0.94
C HIS A 28 0.79 4.30 -1.52
N PHE A 29 1.24 3.05 -1.42
CA PHE A 29 2.48 2.57 -2.01
C PHE A 29 2.48 2.76 -3.53
N ARG A 30 1.37 2.41 -4.21
CA ARG A 30 1.23 2.65 -5.65
C ARG A 30 1.23 4.14 -6.02
N ARG A 31 0.82 5.01 -5.10
CA ARG A 31 0.85 6.47 -5.26
C ARG A 31 2.19 7.09 -4.85
N LYS A 32 3.14 6.30 -4.35
CA LYS A 32 4.40 6.75 -3.75
C LYS A 32 4.17 7.69 -2.54
N ASP A 33 3.04 7.56 -1.86
CA ASP A 33 2.71 8.31 -0.64
C ASP A 33 3.34 7.64 0.59
N TRP A 34 4.68 7.60 0.67
CA TRP A 34 5.42 6.81 1.66
C TRP A 34 5.10 7.14 3.11
N ALA A 35 4.82 8.41 3.41
CA ALA A 35 4.40 8.85 4.74
C ALA A 35 3.11 8.17 5.21
N ARG A 36 2.14 7.98 4.31
CA ARG A 36 0.88 7.29 4.61
C ARG A 36 1.05 5.77 4.64
N VAL A 37 1.94 5.23 3.80
CA VAL A 37 2.31 3.81 3.83
C VAL A 37 2.88 3.42 5.19
N GLU A 38 3.78 4.24 5.72
CA GLU A 38 4.36 4.01 7.05
C GLU A 38 3.30 4.01 8.14
N GLU A 39 2.41 5.00 8.16
CA GLU A 39 1.32 5.08 9.15
C GLU A 39 0.39 3.86 9.08
N ASP A 40 -0.04 3.49 7.87
CA ASP A 40 -0.90 2.34 7.63
C ASP A 40 -0.23 1.02 7.99
N SER A 41 1.06 0.90 7.69
CA SER A 41 1.84 -0.31 7.99
C SER A 41 2.07 -0.44 9.50
N ARG A 42 2.35 0.65 10.21
CA ARG A 42 2.46 0.64 11.67
C ARG A 42 1.15 0.27 12.34
N ARG A 43 0.02 0.77 11.84
CA ARG A 43 -1.31 0.36 12.35
C ARG A 43 -1.63 -1.10 12.04
N ALA A 44 -1.25 -1.59 10.87
CA ALA A 44 -1.39 -3.00 10.53
C ALA A 44 -0.59 -3.89 11.48
N LEU A 45 0.67 -3.54 11.75
CA LEU A 45 1.57 -4.28 12.65
C LEU A 45 1.13 -4.18 14.12
N ALA A 46 0.54 -3.06 14.54
CA ALA A 46 -0.04 -2.93 15.87
C ALA A 46 -1.23 -3.90 16.10
N LEU A 47 -1.91 -4.31 15.03
CA LEU A 47 -3.02 -5.28 15.08
C LEU A 47 -2.53 -6.72 14.85
N ASP A 48 -1.57 -6.89 13.95
CA ASP A 48 -0.97 -8.18 13.59
C ASP A 48 0.52 -7.98 13.30
N ASP A 49 1.34 -8.17 14.34
CA ASP A 49 2.79 -8.09 14.26
C ASP A 49 3.39 -9.25 13.44
N ALA A 50 2.63 -10.32 13.20
CA ALA A 50 3.06 -11.40 12.31
C ALA A 50 2.82 -11.07 10.83
N SER A 51 2.29 -9.89 10.51
CA SER A 51 1.97 -9.49 9.15
C SER A 51 3.23 -9.16 8.35
N VAL A 52 3.75 -10.18 7.66
CA VAL A 52 4.90 -10.05 6.76
C VAL A 52 4.70 -8.96 5.69
N LYS A 53 3.46 -8.74 5.22
CA LYS A 53 3.16 -7.64 4.27
C LYS A 53 3.26 -6.26 4.94
N GLY A 54 2.89 -6.15 6.21
CA GLY A 54 3.06 -4.93 7.00
C GLY A 54 4.54 -4.58 7.15
N HIS A 55 5.38 -5.55 7.52
CA HIS A 55 6.83 -5.37 7.60
C HIS A 55 7.45 -5.01 6.24
N TYR A 56 7.00 -5.63 5.15
CA TYR A 56 7.48 -5.31 3.81
C TYR A 56 7.15 -3.86 3.41
N LEU A 57 5.91 -3.42 3.58
CA LEU A 57 5.49 -2.06 3.25
C LEU A 57 6.20 -1.01 4.13
N LEU A 58 6.37 -1.31 5.43
CA LEU A 58 7.13 -0.47 6.35
C LEU A 58 8.61 -0.37 5.93
N GLY A 59 9.23 -1.49 5.59
CA GLY A 59 10.61 -1.52 5.09
C GLY A 59 10.77 -0.68 3.82
N CYS A 60 9.83 -0.75 2.87
CA CYS A 60 9.87 0.10 1.67
C CYS A 60 9.72 1.60 1.99
N ALA A 61 8.83 1.96 2.92
CA ALA A 61 8.68 3.36 3.33
C ALA A 61 9.93 3.89 4.06
N LEU A 62 10.61 3.05 4.83
CA LEU A 62 11.87 3.39 5.51
C LEU A 62 13.04 3.54 4.54
N LEU A 63 13.08 2.75 3.46
CA LEU A 63 14.07 2.94 2.39
C LEU A 63 13.94 4.31 1.73
N ASP A 64 12.70 4.77 1.49
CA ASP A 64 12.46 6.09 0.90
C ASP A 64 12.84 7.23 1.87
N LYS A 65 12.71 6.99 3.18
CA LYS A 65 13.17 7.90 4.24
C LYS A 65 14.68 7.90 4.49
N GLU A 66 15.46 7.16 3.70
CA GLU A 66 16.91 6.96 3.87
C GLU A 66 17.31 6.19 5.16
N ASP A 67 16.33 5.64 5.89
CA ASP A 67 16.53 4.81 7.08
C ASP A 67 16.82 3.35 6.71
N CYS A 68 17.84 3.16 5.86
CA CYS A 68 18.22 1.85 5.33
C CYS A 68 18.52 0.81 6.42
N ALA A 69 19.11 1.24 7.55
CA ALA A 69 19.43 0.35 8.67
C ALA A 69 18.19 -0.27 9.32
N LEU A 70 17.10 0.49 9.44
CA LEU A 70 15.83 0.00 9.98
C LEU A 70 15.09 -0.83 8.93
N ALA A 71 15.12 -0.41 7.66
CA ALA A 71 14.51 -1.17 6.58
C ALA A 71 15.08 -2.58 6.45
N VAL A 72 16.41 -2.75 6.55
CA VAL A 72 17.06 -4.06 6.50
C VAL A 72 16.57 -4.98 7.61
N LYS A 73 16.45 -4.49 8.85
CA LYS A 73 15.92 -5.27 9.98
C LYS A 73 14.50 -5.75 9.72
N GLU A 74 13.65 -4.89 9.17
CA GLU A 74 12.26 -5.26 8.84
C GLU A 74 12.21 -6.27 7.68
N PHE A 75 13.08 -6.15 6.68
CA PHE A 75 13.18 -7.13 5.60
C PHE A 75 13.78 -8.46 6.04
N GLU A 76 14.66 -8.49 7.03
CA GLU A 76 15.19 -9.74 7.59
C GLU A 76 14.08 -10.57 8.23
N LYS A 77 13.15 -9.93 8.96
CA LYS A 77 11.94 -10.59 9.48
C LYS A 77 11.09 -11.18 8.37
N VAL A 78 10.95 -10.47 7.25
CA VAL A 78 10.20 -10.93 6.07
C VAL A 78 10.90 -12.09 5.37
N ARG A 79 12.24 -12.03 5.21
CA ARG A 79 13.04 -13.03 4.48
C ARG A 79 13.04 -14.39 5.17
N GLY A 80 12.82 -14.42 6.49
CA GLY A 80 12.62 -15.65 7.24
C GLY A 80 11.36 -16.43 6.85
N ASP A 81 10.37 -15.81 6.21
CA ASP A 81 9.11 -16.46 5.81
C ASP A 81 9.01 -16.67 4.27
N PRO A 82 9.36 -17.86 3.77
CA PRO A 82 9.48 -18.13 2.33
C PRO A 82 8.14 -18.15 1.58
N ARG A 83 6.99 -18.03 2.26
CA ARG A 83 5.66 -18.14 1.64
C ARG A 83 5.25 -16.91 0.82
N LEU A 84 5.93 -15.77 0.98
CA LEU A 84 5.47 -14.49 0.43
C LEU A 84 6.27 -13.93 -0.75
N LEU A 85 7.51 -14.38 -0.96
CA LEU A 85 8.31 -13.98 -2.14
C LEU A 85 7.64 -14.35 -3.47
N LYS A 86 6.79 -15.40 -3.46
CA LYS A 86 6.09 -15.87 -4.67
C LYS A 86 4.81 -15.11 -5.01
N ARG A 87 4.24 -14.32 -4.09
CA ARG A 87 2.92 -13.69 -4.28
C ARG A 87 2.98 -12.20 -4.65
N SER A 88 4.07 -11.50 -4.34
CA SER A 88 4.29 -10.12 -4.79
C SER A 88 4.46 -10.04 -6.31
N SER A 89 5.16 -10.99 -6.92
CA SER A 89 5.44 -11.00 -8.37
C SER A 89 4.19 -11.17 -9.25
N SER A 90 3.05 -11.64 -8.72
CA SER A 90 1.86 -11.94 -9.53
C SER A 90 0.75 -10.87 -9.50
N ARG A 91 0.93 -9.72 -8.82
CA ARG A 91 -0.11 -8.66 -8.82
C ARG A 91 0.35 -7.21 -8.81
N THR A 92 1.64 -6.92 -8.86
CA THR A 92 2.16 -5.58 -9.17
C THR A 92 2.40 -5.45 -10.67
N ARG A 93 1.31 -5.33 -11.45
CA ARG A 93 1.35 -4.32 -12.53
C ARG A 93 1.31 -2.97 -11.83
N VAL A 94 2.50 -2.48 -11.48
CA VAL A 94 2.73 -1.05 -11.29
C VAL A 94 2.64 -0.51 -12.72
N SER A 95 1.47 -0.02 -13.08
CA SER A 95 1.31 0.83 -14.25
C SER A 95 2.09 2.10 -13.95
N GLU A 96 3.34 2.14 -14.42
CA GLU A 96 3.96 3.39 -14.82
C GLU A 96 3.11 3.92 -15.96
N ASP A 97 2.12 4.76 -15.65
CA ASP A 97 1.38 5.48 -16.66
C ASP A 97 1.35 6.96 -16.24
N ASP A 98 2.42 7.58 -16.70
CA ASP A 98 2.49 8.85 -17.40
C ASP A 98 1.82 10.10 -16.80
N SER A 99 2.70 11.09 -16.68
CA SER A 99 2.44 12.47 -16.39
C SER A 99 1.79 13.14 -17.60
N SER A 100 0.47 13.08 -17.73
CA SER A 100 -0.36 14.04 -18.48
C SER A 100 -1.79 13.48 -18.47
N VAL A 101 -2.80 14.21 -18.03
CA VAL A 101 -3.42 15.28 -18.82
C VAL A 101 -4.27 16.13 -17.88
N SER A 102 -4.12 17.42 -18.09
CA SER A 102 -4.96 18.55 -17.67
C SER A 102 -6.47 18.28 -17.65
N ASN A 103 -7.05 18.67 -16.51
CA ASN A 103 -8.38 19.23 -16.21
C ASN A 103 -9.34 19.65 -17.37
N PRO A 104 -10.65 19.85 -17.07
CA PRO A 104 -11.77 19.14 -17.70
C PRO A 104 -12.67 20.04 -18.56
N SER A 105 -13.60 19.44 -19.32
CA SER A 105 -14.93 20.02 -19.65
C SER A 105 -15.88 18.94 -20.17
N PRO A 106 -17.10 18.81 -19.62
CA PRO A 106 -18.13 17.91 -20.12
C PRO A 106 -19.06 18.64 -21.10
N SER A 107 -19.07 18.21 -22.36
CA SER A 107 -20.09 18.66 -23.32
C SER A 107 -20.93 17.47 -23.75
N PHE A 108 -22.11 17.39 -23.13
CA PHE A 108 -23.27 16.66 -23.62
C PHE A 108 -23.54 16.98 -25.10
N HIS A 109 -23.62 15.99 -25.98
CA HIS A 109 -24.76 15.89 -26.89
C HIS A 109 -24.98 14.47 -27.42
N CYS A 110 -26.23 14.05 -27.29
CA CYS A 110 -26.82 12.81 -27.76
C CYS A 110 -27.05 12.79 -29.28
N PHE A 111 -27.03 11.57 -29.83
CA PHE A 111 -27.91 10.99 -30.85
C PHE A 111 -28.57 11.89 -31.91
N GLY A 112 -28.30 11.55 -33.18
CA GLY A 112 -29.17 11.70 -34.33
C GLY A 112 -28.84 10.61 -35.34
#